data_AF-A0A1V6MIU7-F1
#
_entry.id   AF-A0A1V6MIU7-F1
#
_cell.length_a   1.000
_cell.length_b   1.000
_cell.length_c   1.000
_cell.angle_alpha   90.00
_cell.angle_beta   90.00
_cell.angle_gamma   90.00
#
_symmetry.space_group_name_H-M   'P 1'
#
loop_
_entity.id
_entity.type
_entity.pdbx_description
1 polymer ?
#
loop_
_entity_poly.entity_id
_entity_poly.type
_entity_poly.pdbx_seq_one_letter_code
_entity_poly.pdbx_strand_id
1 'polypeptide(L)'
;MVRLSDRPILWPVIQMRHDELRSYQVGPVHAELRVLTVSDDRESMLEGTPHLHRRFRLMGIEKAMAATPHLYVHDLDRIRADSDERVEEWLPREAVQARLTSWWKPADIAELGHTELSVMWFQTAAQDPFAHLATIVHPLDWASLAKFVPFGD
;
A
#
# COMPACT_ATOMS: atom_id res chain seq x y z
N MET A 1 25.20 -27.12 5.48
CA MET A 1 24.54 -26.68 4.23
C MET A 1 23.06 -27.01 4.38
N VAL A 2 22.27 -26.06 4.91
CA VAL A 2 20.83 -26.25 5.19
C VAL A 2 20.06 -25.42 4.16
N ARG A 3 19.19 -26.08 3.39
CA ARG A 3 18.30 -25.41 2.43
C ARG A 3 17.25 -24.63 3.22
N LEU A 4 17.23 -23.30 3.03
CA LEU A 4 16.13 -22.46 3.46
C LEU A 4 14.90 -22.83 2.63
N SER A 5 13.85 -23.21 3.33
CA SER A 5 12.57 -23.64 2.80
C SER A 5 11.85 -22.47 2.11
N ASP A 6 11.52 -22.63 0.83
CA ASP A 6 10.61 -21.77 0.07
C ASP A 6 9.17 -21.88 0.61
N ARG A 7 8.91 -21.33 1.81
CA ARG A 7 7.54 -21.13 2.28
C ARG A 7 7.09 -19.72 1.91
N PRO A 8 5.98 -19.56 1.17
CA PRO A 8 5.38 -18.24 0.99
C PRO A 8 4.95 -17.72 2.38
N ILE A 9 5.40 -16.51 2.71
CA ILE A 9 4.92 -15.77 3.88
C ILE A 9 3.45 -15.45 3.62
N LEU A 10 2.56 -16.20 4.27
CA LEU A 10 1.13 -15.94 4.24
C LEU A 10 0.86 -14.82 5.24
N TRP A 11 0.95 -13.58 4.75
CA TRP A 11 0.41 -12.42 5.46
C TRP A 11 -1.09 -12.64 5.71
N PRO A 12 -1.65 -12.19 6.84
CA PRO A 12 -3.10 -12.17 7.02
C PRO A 12 -3.72 -11.21 5.99
N VAL A 13 -4.16 -11.75 4.87
CA VAL A 13 -4.89 -11.00 3.84
C VAL A 13 -6.35 -10.94 4.28
N ILE A 14 -6.82 -9.76 4.64
CA ILE A 14 -8.26 -9.52 4.77
C ILE A 14 -8.79 -9.27 3.36
N GLN A 15 -9.26 -10.34 2.71
CA GLN A 15 -10.05 -10.22 1.50
C GLN A 15 -11.49 -9.88 1.89
N MET A 16 -11.95 -8.69 1.51
CA MET A 16 -13.33 -8.26 1.78
C MET A 16 -14.27 -8.92 0.77
N ARG A 17 -15.38 -9.46 1.26
CA ARG A 17 -16.47 -9.94 0.38
C ARG A 17 -17.21 -8.74 -0.22
N HIS A 18 -17.88 -8.95 -1.35
CA HIS A 18 -18.55 -7.86 -2.10
C HIS A 18 -19.61 -7.11 -1.28
N ASP A 19 -20.24 -7.77 -0.31
CA ASP A 19 -21.22 -7.24 0.63
C ASP A 19 -20.61 -6.54 1.86
N GLU A 20 -19.28 -6.58 2.01
CA GLU A 20 -18.53 -5.99 3.12
C GLU A 20 -17.58 -4.87 2.64
N LEU A 21 -17.64 -4.51 1.36
CA LEU A 21 -16.75 -3.51 0.77
C LEU A 21 -16.98 -2.15 1.41
N ARG A 22 -15.95 -1.64 2.06
CA ARG A 22 -15.93 -0.26 2.53
C ARG A 22 -15.68 0.66 1.35
N SER A 23 -16.45 1.74 1.30
CA SER A 23 -16.33 2.74 0.23
C SER A 23 -15.75 4.04 0.74
N TYR A 24 -15.03 4.71 -0.15
CA TYR A 24 -14.30 5.95 0.09
C TYR A 24 -14.70 6.98 -0.95
N GLN A 25 -14.95 8.20 -0.50
CA GLN A 25 -15.17 9.34 -1.38
C GLN A 25 -13.83 10.02 -1.68
N VAL A 26 -13.38 9.93 -2.93
CA VAL A 26 -12.13 10.53 -3.42
C VAL A 26 -12.48 11.63 -4.42
N GLY A 27 -12.55 12.88 -3.94
CA GLY A 27 -13.11 13.98 -4.73
C GLY A 27 -14.54 13.65 -5.21
N PRO A 28 -14.83 13.70 -6.53
CA PRO A 28 -16.15 13.33 -7.06
C PRO A 28 -16.33 11.80 -7.25
N VAL A 29 -15.29 10.99 -7.01
CA VAL A 29 -15.25 9.56 -7.34
C VAL A 29 -15.55 8.70 -6.13
N HIS A 30 -16.38 7.67 -6.32
CA HIS A 30 -16.63 6.64 -5.31
C HIS A 30 -15.70 5.44 -5.56
N ALA A 31 -14.84 5.13 -4.58
CA ALA A 31 -13.90 4.02 -4.65
C ALA A 31 -14.22 2.95 -3.60
N GLU A 32 -14.24 1.69 -4.01
CA GLU A 32 -14.52 0.52 -3.18
C GLU A 32 -13.19 -0.16 -2.79
N LEU A 33 -12.99 -0.40 -1.49
CA LEU A 33 -11.85 -1.13 -0.97
C LEU A 33 -12.01 -2.63 -1.22
N ARG A 34 -11.15 -3.17 -2.08
CA ARG A 34 -11.14 -4.59 -2.46
C ARG A 34 -10.28 -5.43 -1.54
N VAL A 35 -9.14 -4.89 -1.12
CA VAL A 35 -8.14 -5.60 -0.32
C VAL A 35 -7.52 -4.64 0.67
N LEU A 36 -7.36 -5.08 1.91
CA LEU A 36 -6.52 -4.44 2.91
C LEU A 36 -5.66 -5.51 3.59
N THR A 37 -4.35 -5.34 3.57
CA THR A 37 -3.41 -6.23 4.25
C THR A 37 -2.56 -5.41 5.21
N VAL A 38 -2.44 -5.88 6.44
CA VAL A 38 -1.57 -5.31 7.46
C VAL A 38 -0.50 -6.34 7.79
N SER A 39 0.75 -5.89 7.84
CA SER A 39 1.94 -6.72 8.00
C SER A 39 2.91 -6.08 8.98
N ASP A 40 3.62 -6.86 9.79
CA ASP A 40 4.73 -6.34 10.60
C ASP A 40 6.01 -6.32 9.75
N ASP A 41 6.55 -5.13 9.53
CA ASP A 41 7.71 -4.92 8.66
C ASP A 41 9.05 -5.05 9.38
N ARG A 42 9.03 -5.33 10.70
CA ARG A 42 10.22 -5.65 11.51
C ARG A 42 10.39 -7.14 11.73
N GLU A 43 9.51 -7.99 11.19
CA GLU A 43 9.67 -9.43 11.32
C GLU A 43 11.05 -9.84 10.75
N SER A 44 11.86 -10.53 11.57
CA SER A 44 13.26 -10.89 11.29
C SER A 44 14.32 -9.79 11.42
N MET A 45 13.99 -8.62 11.98
CA MET A 45 14.99 -7.58 12.28
C MET A 45 15.77 -7.88 13.58
N LEU A 46 17.08 -7.64 13.54
CA LEU A 46 17.94 -7.74 14.72
C LEU A 46 17.69 -6.57 15.69
N GLU A 47 17.58 -6.87 16.98
CA GLU A 47 17.50 -5.86 18.03
C GLU A 47 18.70 -4.90 17.97
N GLY A 48 18.47 -3.61 18.26
CA GLY A 48 19.52 -2.58 18.25
C GLY A 48 19.98 -2.11 16.86
N THR A 49 19.20 -2.38 15.79
CA THR A 49 19.55 -1.94 14.42
C THR A 49 18.50 -1.07 13.71
N PRO A 50 17.96 -0.02 14.36
CA PRO A 50 16.91 0.84 13.79
C PRO A 50 17.32 1.57 12.50
N HIS A 51 18.59 1.92 12.35
CA HIS A 51 19.11 2.53 11.12
C HIS A 51 19.16 1.55 9.94
N LEU A 52 19.40 0.25 10.19
CA LEU A 52 19.33 -0.78 9.14
C LEU A 52 17.89 -1.04 8.71
N HIS A 53 16.94 -1.00 9.64
CA HIS A 53 15.52 -1.17 9.34
C HIS A 53 15.02 -0.14 8.32
N ARG A 54 15.44 1.13 8.41
CA ARG A 54 15.05 2.16 7.42
C ARG A 54 15.54 1.84 6.02
N ARG A 55 16.78 1.37 5.90
CA ARG A 55 17.38 0.97 4.62
C ARG A 55 16.67 -0.24 4.03
N PHE A 56 16.46 -1.28 4.83
CA PHE A 56 15.74 -2.47 4.37
C PHE A 56 14.29 -2.17 4.01
N ARG A 57 13.63 -1.28 4.74
CA ARG A 57 12.29 -0.78 4.40
C ARG A 57 12.29 -0.12 3.02
N LEU A 58 13.20 0.83 2.77
CA LEU A 58 13.27 1.50 1.47
C LEU A 58 13.52 0.49 0.34
N MET A 59 14.46 -0.45 0.51
CA MET A 59 14.68 -1.53 -0.45
C MET A 59 13.42 -2.38 -0.69
N GLY A 60 12.66 -2.68 0.37
CA GLY A 60 11.40 -3.42 0.28
C GLY A 60 10.33 -2.65 -0.50
N ILE A 61 10.23 -1.34 -0.27
CA ILE A 61 9.33 -0.45 -1.01
C ILE A 61 9.72 -0.41 -2.49
N GLU A 62 11.00 -0.21 -2.81
CA GLU A 62 11.49 -0.18 -4.19
C GLU A 62 11.18 -1.49 -4.93
N LYS A 63 11.36 -2.63 -4.24
CA LYS A 63 10.98 -3.94 -4.77
C LYS A 63 9.47 -4.04 -5.01
N ALA A 64 8.64 -3.54 -4.09
CA ALA A 64 7.19 -3.56 -4.24
C ALA A 64 6.72 -2.66 -5.39
N MET A 65 7.31 -1.47 -5.55
CA MET A 65 7.04 -0.57 -6.67
C MET A 65 7.46 -1.17 -8.01
N ALA A 66 8.58 -1.92 -8.04
CA ALA A 66 9.01 -2.63 -9.24
C ALA A 66 8.06 -3.80 -9.60
N ALA A 67 7.50 -4.48 -8.60
CA ALA A 67 6.55 -5.59 -8.81
C ALA A 67 5.14 -5.09 -9.20
N THR A 68 4.75 -3.92 -8.72
CA THR A 68 3.43 -3.33 -8.95
C THR A 68 3.60 -1.93 -9.56
N PRO A 69 3.69 -1.84 -10.90
CA PRO A 69 3.58 -0.57 -11.60
C PRO A 69 2.27 0.10 -11.16
N HIS A 70 2.29 1.38 -10.79
CA HIS A 70 1.17 2.14 -10.20
C HIS A 70 0.89 1.94 -8.70
N LEU A 71 1.84 1.37 -7.93
CA LEU A 71 1.80 1.45 -6.47
C LEU A 71 2.09 2.89 -6.00
N TYR A 72 1.10 3.52 -5.37
CA TYR A 72 1.29 4.78 -4.66
C TYR A 72 1.78 4.51 -3.23
N VAL A 73 2.92 5.10 -2.86
CA VAL A 73 3.49 4.96 -1.51
C VAL A 73 3.36 6.30 -0.80
N HIS A 74 2.54 6.33 0.25
CA HIS A 74 2.36 7.53 1.07
C HIS A 74 3.67 7.87 1.79
N ASP A 75 4.02 9.17 1.82
CA ASP A 75 5.25 9.70 2.43
C ASP A 75 6.57 9.14 1.87
N LEU A 76 6.60 8.67 0.61
CA LEU A 76 7.81 8.08 0.00
C LEU A 76 9.05 8.97 0.10
N ASP A 77 8.92 10.27 -0.16
CA ASP A 77 10.07 11.19 -0.13
C ASP A 77 10.61 11.38 1.30
N ARG A 78 9.72 11.38 2.29
CA ARG A 78 10.13 11.37 3.70
C ARG A 78 10.84 10.07 4.06
N ILE A 79 10.32 8.92 3.61
CA ILE A 79 10.95 7.62 3.85
C ILE A 79 12.35 7.56 3.23
N ARG A 80 12.53 8.12 2.03
CA ARG A 80 13.85 8.25 1.38
C ARG A 80 14.80 9.09 2.22
N ALA A 81 14.37 10.27 2.67
CA ALA A 81 15.17 11.13 3.53
C ALA A 81 15.56 10.44 4.83
N ASP A 82 14.60 9.77 5.50
CA ASP A 82 14.84 9.05 6.76
C ASP A 82 15.87 7.91 6.58
N SER A 83 15.94 7.29 5.40
CA SER A 83 16.83 6.15 5.14
C SER A 83 18.33 6.48 5.16
N ASP A 84 18.67 7.76 4.96
CA ASP A 84 20.04 8.27 4.99
C ASP A 84 20.48 8.66 6.41
N GLU A 85 19.54 8.74 7.36
CA GLU A 85 19.83 9.16 8.73
C GLU A 85 20.22 7.99 9.65
N ARG A 86 21.19 8.24 10.55
CA ARG A 86 21.56 7.30 11.62
C ARG A 86 20.78 7.59 12.90
N VAL A 87 19.46 7.43 12.81
CA VAL A 87 18.54 7.64 13.94
C VAL A 87 18.29 6.34 14.69
N GLU A 88 18.42 6.39 16.02
CA GLU A 88 18.26 5.24 16.92
C GLU A 88 16.79 4.96 17.33
N GLU A 89 15.87 5.81 16.89
CA GLU A 89 14.44 5.59 17.06
C GLU A 89 13.91 4.59 16.02
N TRP A 90 13.00 3.70 16.42
CA TRP A 90 12.38 2.79 15.47
C TRP A 90 11.18 3.41 14.73
N LEU A 91 11.07 3.19 13.42
CA LEU A 91 9.92 3.62 12.62
C LEU A 91 8.65 2.80 12.92
N PRO A 92 7.43 3.31 12.65
CA PRO A 92 6.18 2.58 12.82
C PRO A 92 6.23 1.21 12.14
N ARG A 93 5.82 0.14 12.83
CA ARG A 93 6.09 -1.27 12.44
C ARG A 93 5.06 -1.88 11.50
N GLU A 94 3.86 -1.32 11.38
CA GLU A 94 2.85 -1.88 10.50
C GLU A 94 3.03 -1.32 9.09
N ALA A 95 3.32 -2.19 8.13
CA ALA A 95 3.16 -1.91 6.71
C ALA A 95 1.75 -2.29 6.30
N VAL A 96 1.03 -1.34 5.71
CA VAL A 96 -0.34 -1.55 5.22
C VAL A 96 -0.38 -1.39 3.72
N GLN A 97 -1.07 -2.30 3.06
CA GLN A 97 -1.36 -2.24 1.64
C GLN A 97 -2.86 -2.28 1.42
N ALA A 98 -3.36 -1.37 0.60
CA ALA A 98 -4.75 -1.33 0.18
C ALA A 98 -4.87 -1.38 -1.34
N ARG A 99 -5.91 -2.04 -1.84
CA ARG A 99 -6.32 -1.95 -3.24
C ARG A 99 -7.75 -1.44 -3.31
N LEU A 100 -7.94 -0.37 -4.06
CA LEU A 100 -9.20 0.32 -4.25
C LEU A 100 -9.59 0.29 -5.73
N THR A 101 -10.87 0.15 -6.00
CA THR A 101 -11.43 0.15 -7.36
C THR A 101 -12.49 1.23 -7.47
N SER A 102 -12.52 1.98 -8.57
CA SER A 102 -13.66 2.84 -8.89
C SER A 102 -14.19 2.55 -10.28
N TRP A 103 -15.51 2.48 -10.39
CA TRP A 103 -16.24 2.25 -11.63
C TRP A 103 -16.47 3.56 -12.37
N TRP A 104 -15.71 3.80 -13.43
CA TRP A 104 -15.89 4.96 -14.30
C TRP A 104 -15.19 4.74 -15.64
N LYS A 105 -15.57 5.58 -16.61
CA LYS A 105 -15.02 5.57 -17.96
C LYS A 105 -14.22 6.87 -18.19
N PRO A 106 -12.90 6.79 -18.45
CA PRO A 106 -12.14 7.96 -18.88
C PRO A 106 -12.67 8.54 -20.19
N ALA A 107 -12.69 9.87 -20.31
CA ALA A 107 -13.30 10.57 -21.45
C ALA A 107 -12.73 10.13 -22.81
N ASP A 108 -11.43 9.79 -22.84
CA ASP A 108 -10.71 9.43 -24.06
C ASP A 108 -10.65 7.92 -24.33
N ILE A 109 -11.29 7.08 -23.50
CA ILE A 109 -11.30 5.63 -23.66
C ILE A 109 -12.67 5.17 -24.12
N ALA A 110 -12.74 4.43 -25.22
CA ALA A 110 -14.01 3.95 -25.79
C ALA A 110 -14.64 2.82 -24.96
N GLU A 111 -13.82 2.00 -24.31
CA GLU A 111 -14.22 0.84 -23.53
C GLU A 111 -14.75 1.22 -22.15
N LEU A 112 -15.72 0.46 -21.66
CA LEU A 112 -16.12 0.51 -20.27
C LEU A 112 -15.02 -0.17 -19.44
N GLY A 113 -14.73 0.36 -18.26
CA GLY A 113 -13.79 -0.27 -17.34
C GLY A 113 -13.91 0.31 -15.94
N HIS A 114 -12.84 0.11 -15.19
CA HIS A 114 -12.65 0.69 -13.88
C HIS A 114 -11.23 1.20 -13.75
N THR A 115 -10.97 1.93 -12.68
CA THR A 115 -9.60 2.20 -12.27
C THR A 115 -9.26 1.49 -10.99
N GLU A 116 -8.03 0.99 -10.92
CA GLU A 116 -7.44 0.45 -9.71
C GLU A 116 -6.34 1.35 -9.17
N LEU A 117 -6.35 1.57 -7.86
CA LEU A 117 -5.27 2.19 -7.13
C LEU A 117 -4.76 1.22 -6.06
N SER A 118 -3.46 0.95 -6.09
CA SER A 118 -2.77 0.26 -5.00
C SER A 118 -2.05 1.29 -4.16
N VAL A 119 -2.26 1.26 -2.84
CA VAL A 119 -1.68 2.21 -1.87
C VAL A 119 -0.90 1.44 -0.82
N MET A 120 0.29 1.93 -0.48
CA MET A 120 1.10 1.44 0.63
C MET A 120 1.41 2.59 1.60
N TRP A 121 1.35 2.32 2.90
CA TRP A 121 1.79 3.24 3.95
C TRP A 121 2.27 2.49 5.19
N PHE A 122 2.85 3.22 6.14
CA PHE A 122 3.28 2.68 7.42
C PHE A 122 2.55 3.37 8.57
N GLN A 123 2.22 2.61 9.60
CA GLN A 123 1.50 3.13 10.76
C GLN A 123 1.88 2.40 12.05
N THR A 124 1.40 2.94 13.17
CA THR A 124 1.45 2.28 14.48
C THR A 124 0.19 1.45 14.70
N ALA A 125 0.27 0.39 15.51
CA ALA A 125 -0.86 -0.48 15.83
C ALA A 125 -2.03 0.24 16.55
N ALA A 126 -1.82 1.47 17.02
CA ALA A 126 -2.88 2.29 17.61
C ALA A 126 -3.73 3.02 16.56
N GLN A 127 -3.28 3.08 15.30
CA GLN A 127 -3.98 3.77 14.22
C GLN A 127 -4.97 2.83 13.51
N ASP A 128 -6.20 3.29 13.30
CA ASP A 128 -7.16 2.58 12.47
C ASP A 128 -6.75 2.66 10.99
N PRO A 129 -6.42 1.54 10.32
CA PRO A 129 -6.01 1.54 8.92
C PRO A 129 -7.11 2.04 7.98
N PHE A 130 -8.40 1.86 8.32
CA PHE A 130 -9.49 2.34 7.48
C PHE A 130 -9.61 3.86 7.52
N ALA A 131 -9.51 4.44 8.72
CA ALA A 131 -9.52 5.89 8.89
C ALA A 131 -8.29 6.54 8.26
N HIS A 132 -7.11 5.93 8.43
CA HIS A 132 -5.88 6.44 7.83
C HIS A 132 -5.93 6.39 6.30
N LEU A 133 -6.44 5.29 5.73
CA LEU A 133 -6.65 5.20 4.28
C LEU A 133 -7.53 6.34 3.77
N ALA A 134 -8.62 6.68 4.46
CA ALA A 134 -9.48 7.81 4.08
C ALA A 134 -8.71 9.13 4.03
N THR A 135 -7.86 9.41 5.03
CA THR A 135 -7.00 10.60 5.04
C THR A 135 -5.99 10.60 3.89
N ILE A 136 -5.44 9.44 3.53
CA ILE A 136 -4.47 9.32 2.44
C ILE A 136 -5.15 9.58 1.10
N VAL A 137 -6.31 8.97 0.83
CA VAL A 137 -6.92 9.00 -0.51
C VAL A 137 -7.70 10.26 -0.79
N HIS A 138 -8.31 10.89 0.21
CA HIS A 138 -9.17 12.05 0.03
C HIS A 138 -8.53 13.21 -0.75
N PRO A 139 -7.25 13.61 -0.49
CA PRO A 139 -6.61 14.71 -1.20
C PRO A 139 -5.93 14.30 -2.52
N LEU A 140 -5.92 13.02 -2.90
CA LEU A 140 -5.19 12.58 -4.09
C LEU A 140 -5.92 12.97 -5.37
N ASP A 141 -5.13 13.33 -6.38
CA ASP A 141 -5.58 13.29 -7.76
C ASP A 141 -5.66 11.82 -8.21
N TRP A 142 -6.79 11.20 -7.87
CA TRP A 142 -7.05 9.80 -8.16
C TRP A 142 -6.85 9.45 -9.64
N ALA A 143 -7.28 10.33 -10.55
CA ALA A 143 -7.28 10.04 -11.98
C ALA A 143 -5.85 9.95 -12.56
N SER A 144 -4.88 10.67 -11.98
CA SER A 144 -3.48 10.60 -12.44
C SER A 144 -2.70 9.43 -11.85
N LEU A 145 -3.11 8.91 -10.69
CA LEU A 145 -2.45 7.80 -10.02
C LEU A 145 -3.04 6.43 -10.36
N ALA A 146 -4.35 6.39 -10.61
CA ALA A 146 -5.05 5.13 -10.81
C ALA A 146 -4.81 4.58 -12.23
N LYS A 147 -4.64 3.27 -12.32
CA LYS A 147 -4.51 2.56 -13.59
C LYS A 147 -5.90 2.20 -14.12
N PHE A 148 -6.18 2.48 -15.39
CA PHE A 148 -7.39 1.97 -16.06
C PHE A 148 -7.25 0.48 -16.37
N VAL A 149 -8.30 -0.28 -16.08
CA VAL A 149 -8.44 -1.71 -16.33
C VAL A 149 -9.75 -1.95 -17.09
N PRO A 150 -9.71 -2.57 -18.29
CA PRO A 150 -10.91 -2.94 -19.02
C PRO A 150 -11.74 -3.98 -18.26
N PHE A 151 -13.06 -4.01 -18.45
CA PHE A 151 -13.93 -5.02 -17.83
C PHE A 151 -13.69 -6.47 -18.33
N GLY A 152 -12.86 -6.67 -19.35
CA GLY A 152 -12.72 -7.92 -20.09
C GLY A 152 -11.55 -8.83 -19.68
N ASP A 153 -10.71 -8.42 -18.72
CA ASP A 153 -9.55 -9.19 -18.25
C ASP A 153 -9.79 -9.81 -16.85
#